data_AF-A0A9P6R8W1-F1
#
_entry.id   AF-A0A9P6R8W1-F1
#
_cell.length_a   1.000
_cell.length_b   1.000
_cell.length_c   1.000
_cell.angle_alpha   90.00
_cell.angle_beta   90.00
_cell.angle_gamma   90.00
#
_symmetry.space_group_name_H-M   'P 1'
#
loop_
_entity.id
_entity.type
_entity.pdbx_description
1 polymer ?
#
loop_
_entity_poly.entity_id
_entity_poly.type
_entity_poly.pdbx_seq_one_letter_code
_entity_poly.pdbx_strand_id
1 'polypeptide(L)'
;MDMALWTMFLNPLRQRIVERIAEIVELSDIELDIKYLKFIDQMPPQPPHTMECGRMVLPPGAETVIVIFDLSNFHLDNMGWGFVCLFVQCFESYYPETLGVCVVHRAPFVFWGLWKLIQPLLDPVVATKFVFTRNNEELHKVISRERLLITHYDGLDDWKYEYIPATAGGNAVMEDSYKKERHCLETKFDAATCEWIKNVNGKNSSEHDEIAQGLREQYSRMTPYVRAKNLYQRWGVVHEGHVTWTYNVKSK
;
A
#
# COMPACT_ATOMS: atom_id res chain seq x y z
N MET A 1 2.31 -13.04 31.74
CA MET A 1 3.14 -13.71 30.71
C MET A 1 4.37 -12.85 30.51
N ASP A 2 5.57 -13.41 30.72
CA ASP A 2 6.83 -12.67 30.86
C ASP A 2 7.27 -12.01 29.54
N MET A 3 7.79 -10.79 29.63
CA MET A 3 8.27 -10.00 28.49
C MET A 3 9.43 -10.70 27.76
N ALA A 4 10.23 -11.49 28.48
CA ALA A 4 11.32 -12.30 27.92
C ALA A 4 10.81 -13.44 27.01
N LEU A 5 9.68 -14.06 27.34
CA LEU A 5 9.04 -15.07 26.50
C LEU A 5 8.53 -14.45 25.19
N TRP A 6 7.97 -13.24 25.25
CA TRP A 6 7.55 -12.50 24.06
C TRP A 6 8.71 -12.17 23.13
N THR A 7 9.84 -11.68 23.65
CA THR A 7 11.02 -11.37 22.82
C THR A 7 11.60 -12.61 22.14
N MET A 8 11.63 -13.75 22.84
CA MET A 8 12.13 -15.03 22.29
C MET A 8 11.29 -15.55 21.12
N PHE A 9 9.97 -15.38 21.15
CA PHE A 9 9.10 -15.79 20.05
C PHE A 9 9.04 -14.76 18.92
N LEU A 10 9.03 -13.47 19.25
CA LEU A 10 8.85 -12.41 18.28
C LEU A 10 10.09 -12.13 17.44
N ASN A 11 11.31 -12.28 17.96
CA ASN A 11 12.54 -11.99 17.18
C ASN A 11 12.77 -12.96 16.01
N PRO A 12 12.70 -14.30 16.18
CA PRO A 12 12.83 -15.23 15.05
C PRO A 12 11.65 -15.12 14.07
N LEU A 13 10.45 -14.83 14.59
CA LEU A 13 9.27 -14.60 13.75
C LEU A 13 9.44 -13.32 12.93
N ARG A 14 9.90 -12.22 13.55
CA ARG A 14 10.24 -10.95 12.90
C ARG A 14 11.29 -11.17 11.83
N GLN A 15 12.37 -11.90 12.10
CA GLN A 15 13.41 -12.19 11.12
C GLN A 15 12.87 -12.95 9.90
N ARG A 16 12.11 -14.04 10.13
CA ARG A 16 11.48 -14.83 9.06
C ARG A 16 10.45 -14.05 8.26
N ILE A 17 9.76 -13.12 8.92
CA ILE A 17 8.80 -12.21 8.29
C ILE A 17 9.54 -11.20 7.41
N VAL A 18 10.61 -10.58 7.91
CA VAL A 18 11.44 -9.62 7.15
C VAL A 18 12.03 -10.29 5.91
N GLU A 19 12.59 -11.50 6.05
CA GLU A 19 13.13 -12.28 4.93
C GLU A 19 12.05 -12.61 3.90
N ARG A 20 10.85 -12.99 4.34
CA ARG A 20 9.71 -13.23 3.44
C ARG A 20 9.19 -11.96 2.76
N ILE A 21 9.16 -10.82 3.45
CA ILE A 21 8.76 -9.54 2.85
C ILE A 21 9.78 -9.15 1.78
N ALA A 22 11.07 -9.21 2.08
CA ALA A 22 12.13 -8.91 1.11
C ALA A 22 12.02 -9.82 -0.13
N GLU A 23 11.84 -11.12 0.09
CA GLU A 23 11.62 -12.09 -0.99
C GLU A 23 10.37 -11.75 -1.82
N ILE A 24 9.23 -11.45 -1.18
CA ILE A 24 7.96 -11.15 -1.88
C ILE A 24 8.04 -9.84 -2.67
N VAL A 25 8.75 -8.83 -2.15
CA VAL A 25 8.94 -7.54 -2.83
C VAL A 25 9.87 -7.67 -4.04
N GLU A 26 10.80 -8.63 -4.01
CA GLU A 26 11.76 -8.87 -5.10
C GLU A 26 11.21 -9.77 -6.21
N LEU A 27 10.21 -10.61 -5.92
CA LEU A 27 9.61 -11.50 -6.93
C LEU A 27 8.74 -10.73 -7.93
N SER A 28 8.91 -11.02 -9.20
CA SER A 28 7.99 -10.55 -10.24
C SER A 28 6.61 -11.23 -10.11
N ASP A 29 5.55 -10.57 -10.57
CA ASP A 29 4.20 -11.16 -10.63
C ASP A 29 4.19 -12.53 -11.34
N ILE A 30 5.08 -12.76 -12.32
CA ILE A 30 5.23 -14.06 -13.00
C ILE A 30 5.84 -15.11 -12.06
N GLU A 31 6.85 -14.76 -11.28
CA GLU A 31 7.46 -15.68 -10.34
C GLU A 31 6.53 -15.95 -9.15
N LEU A 32 5.76 -14.95 -8.72
CA LEU A 32 4.67 -15.13 -7.78
C LEU A 32 3.61 -16.07 -8.37
N ASP A 33 3.19 -15.83 -9.61
CA ASP A 33 2.23 -16.66 -10.36
C ASP A 33 2.74 -18.10 -10.48
N ILE A 34 4.02 -18.34 -10.83
CA ILE A 34 4.62 -19.67 -11.00
C ILE A 34 4.82 -20.39 -9.65
N LYS A 35 5.39 -19.71 -8.65
CA LYS A 35 5.73 -20.30 -7.35
C LYS A 35 4.49 -20.58 -6.51
N TYR A 36 3.41 -19.82 -6.72
CA TYR A 36 2.17 -19.89 -5.96
C TYR A 36 0.94 -20.11 -6.86
N LEU A 37 1.12 -20.79 -7.99
CA LEU A 37 0.13 -20.99 -9.08
C LEU A 37 -1.17 -21.71 -8.66
N LYS A 38 -1.17 -22.39 -7.50
CA LYS A 38 -2.36 -22.99 -6.86
C LYS A 38 -2.84 -22.24 -5.61
N PHE A 39 -2.18 -21.14 -5.27
CA PHE A 39 -2.29 -20.42 -4.00
C PHE A 39 -2.79 -18.98 -4.20
N ILE A 40 -2.58 -18.36 -5.37
CA ILE A 40 -2.98 -16.95 -5.63
C ILE A 40 -4.50 -16.77 -5.78
N ASP A 41 -5.24 -17.79 -6.24
CA ASP A 41 -6.71 -17.75 -6.23
C ASP A 41 -7.31 -17.76 -4.80
N GLN A 42 -6.51 -18.09 -3.79
CA GLN A 42 -6.95 -18.26 -2.38
C GLN A 42 -6.24 -17.34 -1.39
N MET A 43 -5.16 -16.65 -1.78
CA MET A 43 -4.43 -15.76 -0.89
C MET A 43 -4.83 -14.31 -1.17
N PRO A 44 -5.35 -13.56 -0.16
CA PRO A 44 -5.48 -12.13 -0.31
C PRO A 44 -4.09 -11.52 -0.60
N PRO A 45 -3.99 -10.47 -1.42
CA PRO A 45 -2.72 -9.82 -1.70
C PRO A 45 -2.06 -9.42 -0.38
N GLN A 46 -0.77 -9.73 -0.25
CA GLN A 46 -0.05 -9.50 1.01
C GLN A 46 -0.05 -7.99 1.32
N PRO A 47 -0.31 -7.57 2.58
CA PRO A 47 -0.39 -6.16 2.95
C PRO A 47 0.80 -5.30 2.51
N PRO A 48 2.08 -5.75 2.62
CA PRO A 48 3.21 -4.97 2.13
C PRO A 48 3.15 -4.70 0.62
N HIS A 49 2.88 -5.73 -0.19
CA HIS A 49 2.80 -5.58 -1.65
C HIS A 49 1.66 -4.63 -2.04
N THR A 50 0.51 -4.77 -1.38
CA THR A 50 -0.65 -3.89 -1.60
C THR A 50 -0.34 -2.44 -1.23
N MET A 51 0.36 -2.22 -0.10
CA MET A 51 0.79 -0.90 0.34
C MET A 51 1.80 -0.28 -0.62
N GLU A 52 2.82 -1.00 -1.05
CA GLU A 52 3.79 -0.50 -2.03
C GLU A 52 3.11 -0.16 -3.36
N CYS A 53 2.20 -1.02 -3.82
CA CYS A 53 1.41 -0.70 -5.00
C CYS A 53 0.51 0.52 -4.82
N GLY A 54 -0.12 0.67 -3.65
CA GLY A 54 -0.92 1.84 -3.27
C GLY A 54 -0.12 3.14 -3.27
N ARG A 55 1.12 3.12 -2.78
CA ARG A 55 2.00 4.30 -2.77
C ARG A 55 2.36 4.78 -4.16
N MET A 56 2.53 3.85 -5.11
CA MET A 56 2.82 4.19 -6.50
C MET A 56 1.66 4.89 -7.21
N VAL A 57 0.44 4.74 -6.69
CA VAL A 57 -0.78 5.32 -7.25
C VAL A 57 -1.30 6.51 -6.44
N LEU A 58 -0.49 7.05 -5.54
CA LEU A 58 -0.84 8.30 -4.85
C LEU A 58 -0.74 9.50 -5.80
N PRO A 59 -1.80 10.34 -5.89
CA PRO A 59 -1.72 11.58 -6.64
C PRO A 59 -0.71 12.55 -5.98
N PRO A 60 -0.18 13.54 -6.72
CA PRO A 60 0.64 14.59 -6.14
C PRO A 60 -0.05 15.26 -4.94
N GLY A 61 0.69 15.44 -3.84
CA GLY A 61 0.17 16.02 -2.59
C GLY A 61 -0.59 15.05 -1.68
N ALA A 62 -0.83 13.80 -2.10
CA ALA A 62 -1.30 12.75 -1.21
C ALA A 62 -0.13 11.91 -0.71
N GLU A 63 0.00 11.81 0.60
CA GLU A 63 1.10 11.07 1.26
C GLU A 63 0.59 9.84 2.01
N THR A 64 -0.72 9.74 2.20
CA THR A 64 -1.36 8.70 3.00
C THR A 64 -2.38 7.88 2.22
N VAL A 65 -2.55 6.63 2.63
CA VAL A 65 -3.57 5.71 2.12
C VAL A 65 -4.59 5.37 3.19
N ILE A 66 -5.81 5.04 2.76
CA ILE A 66 -6.84 4.44 3.60
C ILE A 66 -6.90 2.95 3.28
N VAL A 67 -6.80 2.10 4.29
CA VAL A 67 -6.89 0.65 4.15
C VAL A 67 -8.19 0.17 4.78
N ILE A 68 -8.95 -0.67 4.07
CA ILE A 68 -10.18 -1.27 4.58
C ILE A 68 -9.94 -2.76 4.83
N PHE A 69 -10.07 -3.17 6.09
CA PHE A 69 -10.16 -4.58 6.51
C PHE A 69 -11.63 -4.95 6.66
N ASP A 70 -12.21 -5.52 5.63
CA ASP A 70 -13.55 -6.09 5.72
C ASP A 70 -13.49 -7.47 6.39
N LEU A 71 -14.04 -7.56 7.61
CA LEU A 71 -14.14 -8.79 8.39
C LEU A 71 -15.49 -9.50 8.20
N SER A 72 -16.21 -9.20 7.11
CA SER A 72 -17.36 -10.00 6.67
C SER A 72 -16.97 -11.47 6.57
N ASN A 73 -17.75 -12.35 7.19
CA ASN A 73 -17.49 -13.80 7.27
C ASN A 73 -16.19 -14.19 8.03
N PHE A 74 -15.66 -13.31 8.88
CA PHE A 74 -14.55 -13.64 9.77
C PHE A 74 -14.93 -14.67 10.83
N HIS A 75 -14.07 -15.68 11.03
CA HIS A 75 -14.19 -16.70 12.06
C HIS A 75 -12.81 -16.93 12.70
N LEU A 76 -12.75 -17.30 13.99
CA LEU A 76 -11.44 -17.56 14.61
C LEU A 76 -10.64 -18.67 13.90
N ASP A 77 -11.32 -19.62 13.26
CA ASP A 77 -10.69 -20.71 12.52
C ASP A 77 -10.02 -20.25 11.22
N ASN A 78 -10.43 -19.10 10.68
CA ASN A 78 -9.78 -18.47 9.51
C ASN A 78 -8.80 -17.36 9.91
N MET A 79 -8.49 -17.24 11.21
CA MET A 79 -7.58 -16.23 11.71
C MET A 79 -6.12 -16.68 11.63
N GLY A 80 -5.39 -16.13 10.66
CA GLY A 80 -3.94 -16.30 10.56
C GLY A 80 -3.17 -15.38 11.50
N TRP A 81 -2.77 -15.84 12.69
CA TRP A 81 -1.95 -15.06 13.62
C TRP A 81 -0.64 -14.54 13.00
N GLY A 82 -0.01 -15.31 12.12
CA GLY A 82 1.17 -14.87 11.38
C GLY A 82 0.89 -13.67 10.47
N PHE A 83 -0.28 -13.63 9.83
CA PHE A 83 -0.71 -12.49 9.01
C PHE A 83 -0.96 -11.25 9.87
N VAL A 84 -1.59 -11.41 11.03
CA VAL A 84 -1.84 -10.30 11.96
C VAL A 84 -0.53 -9.70 12.49
N CYS A 85 0.42 -10.54 12.89
CA CYS A 85 1.74 -10.07 13.34
C CYS A 85 2.51 -9.36 12.22
N LEU A 86 2.50 -9.92 11.00
CA LEU A 86 3.07 -9.29 9.82
C LEU A 86 2.44 -7.91 9.58
N PHE A 87 1.11 -7.86 9.60
CA PHE A 87 0.34 -6.64 9.39
C PHE A 87 0.70 -5.56 10.41
N VAL A 88 0.71 -5.89 11.70
CA VAL A 88 1.14 -4.96 12.78
C VAL A 88 2.56 -4.45 12.52
N GLN A 89 3.50 -5.35 12.19
CA GLN A 89 4.89 -4.96 11.91
C GLN A 89 5.01 -4.05 10.69
N CYS A 90 4.19 -4.25 9.64
CA CYS A 90 4.18 -3.38 8.46
C CYS A 90 3.85 -1.93 8.83
N PHE A 91 2.80 -1.71 9.61
CA PHE A 91 2.38 -0.34 9.94
C PHE A 91 3.26 0.31 11.01
N GLU A 92 3.77 -0.47 11.95
CA GLU A 92 4.71 0.02 12.97
C GLU A 92 6.06 0.41 12.39
N SER A 93 6.65 -0.45 11.56
CA SER A 93 8.06 -0.34 11.18
C SER A 93 8.30 0.20 9.77
N TYR A 94 7.35 0.03 8.84
CA TYR A 94 7.57 0.33 7.43
C TYR A 94 6.70 1.46 6.90
N TYR A 95 5.46 1.59 7.37
CA TYR A 95 4.48 2.56 6.86
C TYR A 95 3.79 3.43 7.92
N PRO A 96 4.45 3.85 9.02
CA PRO A 96 3.77 4.59 10.08
C PRO A 96 3.18 5.91 9.56
N GLU A 97 3.92 6.64 8.73
CA GLU A 97 3.48 7.94 8.17
C GLU A 97 2.70 7.84 6.87
N THR A 98 2.75 6.69 6.20
CA THR A 98 1.97 6.47 4.97
C THR A 98 0.57 5.92 5.27
N LEU A 99 0.37 5.29 6.42
CA LEU A 99 -0.98 4.93 6.85
C LEU A 99 -1.73 6.18 7.30
N GLY A 100 -2.82 6.52 6.61
CA GLY A 100 -3.73 7.58 7.04
C GLY A 100 -4.76 7.05 8.01
N VAL A 101 -5.63 6.15 7.53
CA VAL A 101 -6.70 5.53 8.31
C VAL A 101 -6.76 4.03 7.99
N CYS A 102 -6.88 3.21 9.03
CA CYS A 102 -7.12 1.78 8.92
C CYS A 102 -8.56 1.49 9.36
N VAL A 103 -9.46 1.25 8.42
CA VAL A 103 -10.86 0.93 8.72
C VAL A 103 -11.00 -0.57 8.93
N VAL A 104 -11.37 -0.99 10.13
CA VAL A 104 -11.78 -2.37 10.39
C VAL A 104 -13.30 -2.43 10.29
N HIS A 105 -13.79 -2.95 9.17
CA HIS A 105 -15.19 -2.97 8.78
C HIS A 105 -15.85 -4.31 9.14
N ARG A 106 -17.09 -4.24 9.63
CA ARG A 106 -17.92 -5.38 10.07
C ARG A 106 -17.19 -6.32 11.03
N ALA A 107 -16.41 -5.75 11.95
CA ALA A 107 -15.71 -6.53 12.97
C ALA A 107 -16.71 -7.30 13.85
N PRO A 108 -16.63 -8.64 13.93
CA PRO A 108 -17.51 -9.42 14.78
C PRO A 108 -17.18 -9.18 16.26
N PHE A 109 -18.11 -9.47 17.16
CA PHE A 109 -17.93 -9.21 18.60
C PHE A 109 -16.64 -9.83 19.18
N VAL A 110 -16.25 -11.01 18.70
CA VAL A 110 -15.01 -11.70 19.11
C VAL A 110 -13.74 -10.90 18.81
N PHE A 111 -13.77 -10.02 17.81
CA PHE A 111 -12.64 -9.18 17.41
C PHE A 111 -12.18 -8.25 18.55
N TRP A 112 -13.06 -7.83 19.46
CA TRP A 112 -12.67 -6.97 20.58
C TRP A 112 -11.71 -7.66 21.57
N GLY A 113 -11.82 -8.98 21.73
CA GLY A 113 -10.84 -9.76 22.49
C GLY A 113 -9.48 -9.77 21.81
N LEU A 114 -9.48 -9.94 20.48
CA LEU A 114 -8.29 -9.89 19.66
C LEU A 114 -7.63 -8.50 19.65
N TRP A 115 -8.42 -7.43 19.51
CA TRP A 115 -7.91 -6.07 19.52
C TRP A 115 -7.16 -5.74 20.82
N LYS A 116 -7.63 -6.24 21.97
CA LYS A 116 -6.91 -6.10 23.25
C LYS A 116 -5.55 -6.80 23.26
N LEU A 117 -5.33 -7.81 22.42
CA LEU A 117 -4.04 -8.48 22.25
C LEU A 117 -3.15 -7.76 21.23
N ILE A 118 -3.75 -7.19 20.19
CA ILE A 118 -3.03 -6.49 19.10
C ILE A 118 -2.62 -5.07 19.52
N GLN A 119 -3.53 -4.31 20.13
CA GLN A 119 -3.33 -2.89 20.43
C GLN A 119 -2.04 -2.60 21.20
N PRO A 120 -1.60 -3.40 22.19
CA PRO A 120 -0.33 -3.16 22.89
C PRO A 120 0.92 -3.36 22.02
N LEU A 121 0.79 -3.99 20.85
CA LEU A 121 1.86 -4.18 19.88
C LEU A 121 1.97 -3.01 18.89
N LEU A 122 1.03 -2.06 18.95
CA LEU A 122 1.00 -0.86 18.13
C LEU A 122 1.48 0.35 18.94
N ASP A 123 2.28 1.20 18.33
CA ASP A 123 2.57 2.55 18.80
C ASP A 123 1.26 3.33 18.95
N PRO A 124 1.11 4.17 20.00
CA PRO A 124 -0.11 4.93 20.22
C PRO A 124 -0.56 5.75 19.01
N VAL A 125 0.36 6.29 18.20
CA VAL A 125 0.02 7.08 17.01
C VAL A 125 -0.63 6.18 15.96
N VAL A 126 -0.07 5.00 15.68
CA VAL A 126 -0.62 4.05 14.71
C VAL A 126 -1.96 3.50 15.21
N ALA A 127 -2.07 3.20 16.50
CA ALA A 127 -3.31 2.72 17.11
C ALA A 127 -4.48 3.73 16.95
N THR A 128 -4.22 5.04 17.02
CA THR A 128 -5.25 6.07 16.81
C THR A 128 -5.79 6.14 15.38
N LYS A 129 -5.08 5.57 14.40
CA LYS A 129 -5.50 5.52 13.00
C LYS A 129 -6.54 4.43 12.72
N PHE A 130 -6.79 3.54 13.67
CA PHE A 130 -7.79 2.48 13.53
C PHE A 130 -9.20 3.01 13.78
N VAL A 131 -10.08 2.80 12.80
CA VAL A 131 -11.50 3.15 12.88
C VAL A 131 -12.33 1.88 12.71
N PHE A 132 -13.17 1.59 13.71
CA PHE A 132 -14.04 0.41 13.69
C PHE A 132 -15.41 0.81 13.15
N THR A 133 -15.89 0.11 12.12
CA THR A 133 -17.21 0.33 11.54
C THR A 133 -18.01 -0.98 11.54
N ARG A 134 -19.26 -0.94 11.98
CA ARG A 134 -20.13 -2.13 12.11
C ARG A 134 -20.96 -2.39 10.86
N ASN A 135 -21.27 -1.34 10.11
CA ASN A 135 -22.14 -1.39 8.94
C ASN A 135 -21.70 -0.34 7.89
N ASN A 136 -22.32 -0.38 6.71
CA ASN A 136 -21.99 0.51 5.61
C ASN A 136 -22.24 1.99 5.93
N GLU A 137 -23.26 2.31 6.73
CA GLU A 137 -23.55 3.69 7.12
C GLU A 137 -22.40 4.31 7.93
N GLU A 138 -21.77 3.55 8.82
CA GLU A 138 -20.58 3.99 9.54
C GLU A 138 -19.37 4.11 8.62
N LEU A 139 -19.19 3.19 7.66
CA LEU A 139 -18.14 3.28 6.65
C LEU A 139 -18.28 4.53 5.78
N HIS A 140 -19.51 4.91 5.40
CA HIS A 140 -19.80 6.09 4.59
C HIS A 140 -19.46 7.41 5.27
N LYS A 141 -19.32 7.41 6.61
CA LYS A 141 -18.83 8.57 7.37
C LYS A 141 -17.31 8.75 7.24
N VAL A 142 -16.59 7.68 6.89
CA VAL A 142 -15.14 7.69 6.71
C VAL A 142 -14.76 7.86 5.24
N ILE A 143 -15.47 7.18 4.33
CA ILE A 143 -15.18 7.17 2.89
C ILE A 143 -16.46 7.50 2.12
N SER A 144 -16.38 8.45 1.18
CA SER A 144 -17.51 8.82 0.32
C SER A 144 -18.01 7.62 -0.49
N ARG A 145 -19.34 7.53 -0.64
CA ARG A 145 -20.01 6.47 -1.41
C ARG A 145 -19.57 6.41 -2.87
N GLU A 146 -19.19 7.53 -3.45
CA GLU A 146 -18.67 7.62 -4.84
C GLU A 146 -17.33 6.89 -5.02
N ARG A 147 -16.62 6.62 -3.92
CA ARG A 147 -15.32 5.93 -3.91
C ARG A 147 -15.43 4.48 -3.44
N LEU A 148 -16.65 3.98 -3.27
CA LEU A 148 -16.95 2.66 -2.75
C LEU A 148 -17.78 1.86 -3.78
N LEU A 149 -17.53 0.55 -3.82
CA LEU A 149 -18.24 -0.37 -4.70
C LEU A 149 -19.69 -0.58 -4.27
N ILE A 150 -20.58 -0.73 -5.25
CA ILE A 150 -22.00 -1.06 -5.03
C ILE A 150 -22.13 -2.44 -4.35
N THR A 151 -21.43 -3.47 -4.87
CA THR A 151 -21.64 -4.88 -4.51
C THR A 151 -21.36 -5.22 -3.03
N HIS A 152 -20.49 -4.47 -2.36
CA HIS A 152 -20.01 -4.83 -1.02
C HIS A 152 -20.20 -3.75 0.04
N TYR A 153 -20.22 -2.48 -0.38
CA TYR A 153 -20.14 -1.35 0.53
C TYR A 153 -21.32 -0.38 0.37
N ASP A 154 -22.37 -0.74 -0.37
CA ASP A 154 -23.50 0.14 -0.73
C ASP A 154 -23.06 1.51 -1.28
N GLY A 155 -21.93 1.50 -2.00
CA GLY A 155 -21.39 2.68 -2.67
C GLY A 155 -22.16 3.02 -3.94
N LEU A 156 -21.50 3.72 -4.85
CA LEU A 156 -22.06 4.13 -6.13
C LEU A 156 -21.23 3.66 -7.33
N ASP A 157 -20.06 3.07 -7.08
CA ASP A 157 -19.17 2.58 -8.12
C ASP A 157 -19.53 1.15 -8.55
N ASP A 158 -19.90 0.97 -9.82
CA ASP A 158 -20.16 -0.35 -10.44
C ASP A 158 -18.90 -1.02 -11.00
N TRP A 159 -17.72 -0.54 -10.61
CA TRP A 159 -16.46 -1.18 -11.00
C TRP A 159 -16.42 -2.65 -10.58
N LYS A 160 -15.87 -3.49 -11.47
CA LYS A 160 -15.73 -4.92 -11.26
C LYS A 160 -14.27 -5.30 -11.32
N TYR A 161 -13.84 -6.07 -10.33
CA TYR A 161 -12.50 -6.62 -10.32
C TYR A 161 -12.32 -7.60 -11.47
N GLU A 162 -11.28 -7.36 -12.27
CA GLU A 162 -10.80 -8.27 -13.31
C GLU A 162 -9.29 -8.45 -13.11
N TYR A 163 -8.85 -9.71 -12.94
CA TYR A 163 -7.42 -10.00 -12.88
C TYR A 163 -6.85 -10.06 -14.30
N ILE A 164 -5.91 -9.16 -14.61
CA ILE A 164 -5.15 -9.20 -15.87
C ILE A 164 -3.84 -9.94 -15.58
N PRO A 165 -3.63 -11.16 -16.13
CA PRO A 165 -2.41 -11.92 -15.89
C PRO A 165 -1.18 -11.23 -16.50
N ALA A 166 -0.01 -11.52 -15.94
CA ALA A 166 1.24 -11.02 -16.51
C ALA A 166 1.54 -11.70 -17.87
N THR A 167 2.03 -10.93 -18.84
CA THR A 167 2.42 -11.43 -20.15
C THR A 167 3.87 -11.88 -20.15
N ALA A 168 4.16 -13.04 -20.75
CA ALA A 168 5.53 -13.51 -20.96
C ALA A 168 6.35 -12.45 -21.74
N GLY A 169 7.53 -12.10 -21.23
CA GLY A 169 8.39 -11.05 -21.80
C GLY A 169 7.96 -9.61 -21.49
N GLY A 170 6.90 -9.40 -20.71
CA GLY A 170 6.42 -8.05 -20.35
C GLY A 170 7.40 -7.20 -19.54
N ASN A 171 8.43 -7.84 -18.98
CA ASN A 171 9.49 -7.24 -18.17
C ASN A 171 10.87 -7.35 -18.83
N ALA A 172 10.98 -7.68 -20.12
CA ALA A 172 12.28 -7.84 -20.80
C ALA A 172 13.19 -6.60 -20.68
N VAL A 173 12.58 -5.41 -20.57
CA VAL A 173 13.28 -4.13 -20.38
C VAL A 173 14.03 -4.04 -19.02
N MET A 174 13.68 -4.88 -18.04
CA MET A 174 14.41 -4.96 -16.76
C MET A 174 15.81 -5.58 -16.90
N GLU A 175 16.10 -6.28 -18.00
CA GLU A 175 17.43 -6.81 -18.27
C GLU A 175 18.41 -5.69 -18.69
N ASP A 176 17.88 -4.52 -19.10
CA ASP A 176 18.66 -3.34 -19.48
C ASP A 176 19.01 -2.44 -18.28
N SER A 177 20.12 -1.69 -18.39
CA SER A 177 20.54 -0.75 -17.35
C SER A 177 20.12 0.70 -17.64
N TYR A 178 19.40 1.34 -16.71
CA TYR A 178 19.05 2.77 -16.76
C TYR A 178 19.82 3.54 -15.68
N LYS A 179 20.78 4.42 -16.04
CA LYS A 179 21.67 5.07 -15.04
C LYS A 179 21.96 6.58 -15.18
N LYS A 180 21.83 7.21 -16.35
CA LYS A 180 22.47 8.53 -16.59
C LYS A 180 21.65 9.78 -16.21
N GLU A 181 20.32 9.72 -16.25
CA GLU A 181 19.48 10.94 -16.15
C GLU A 181 19.18 11.38 -14.70
N ARG A 182 19.04 10.41 -13.77
CA ARG A 182 18.58 10.64 -12.40
C ARG A 182 19.53 11.48 -11.54
N HIS A 183 20.82 11.17 -11.57
CA HIS A 183 21.81 11.79 -10.66
C HIS A 183 21.90 13.32 -10.81
N CYS A 184 21.71 13.83 -12.03
CA CYS A 184 21.72 15.27 -12.30
C CYS A 184 20.48 15.96 -11.71
N LEU A 185 19.30 15.34 -11.80
CA LEU A 185 18.07 15.88 -11.22
C LEU A 185 18.07 15.82 -9.69
N GLU A 186 18.59 14.74 -9.10
CA GLU A 186 18.77 14.62 -7.64
C GLU A 186 19.66 15.74 -7.11
N THR A 187 20.81 15.97 -7.74
CA THR A 187 21.73 17.05 -7.34
C THR A 187 21.06 18.43 -7.39
N LYS A 188 20.26 18.69 -8.43
CA LYS A 188 19.51 19.96 -8.58
C LYS A 188 18.43 20.09 -7.51
N PHE A 189 17.71 19.00 -7.23
CA PHE A 189 16.67 18.98 -6.22
C PHE A 189 17.23 19.21 -4.80
N ASP A 190 18.35 18.59 -4.48
CA ASP A 190 19.05 18.77 -3.20
C ASP A 190 19.49 20.23 -3.01
N ALA A 191 20.07 20.83 -4.06
CA ALA A 191 20.47 22.24 -4.06
C ALA A 191 19.26 23.17 -3.85
N ALA A 192 18.19 22.98 -4.63
CA ALA A 192 16.96 23.76 -4.51
C ALA A 192 16.30 23.61 -3.13
N THR A 193 16.31 22.40 -2.56
CA THR A 193 15.79 22.12 -1.21
C THR A 193 16.62 22.81 -0.15
N CYS A 194 17.96 22.81 -0.27
CA CYS A 194 18.84 23.51 0.66
C CYS A 194 18.65 25.04 0.62
N GLU A 195 18.34 25.61 -0.55
CA GLU A 195 18.00 27.03 -0.68
C GLU A 195 16.62 27.34 -0.11
N TRP A 196 15.64 26.47 -0.33
CA TRP A 196 14.30 26.59 0.24
C TRP A 196 14.33 26.61 1.77
N ILE A 197 15.07 25.69 2.40
CA ILE A 197 15.23 25.63 3.88
C ILE A 197 15.78 26.94 4.45
N LYS A 198 16.65 27.65 3.72
CA LYS A 198 17.22 28.94 4.17
C LYS A 198 16.21 30.09 4.14
N ASN A 199 15.13 29.96 3.36
CA ASN A 199 14.08 30.98 3.19
C ASN A 199 12.81 30.58 3.94
N VAL A 200 12.88 30.57 5.28
CA VAL A 200 11.84 30.08 6.23
C VAL A 200 10.45 30.75 6.06
N ASN A 201 10.35 31.86 5.33
CA ASN A 201 9.09 32.59 5.08
C ASN A 201 8.52 32.43 3.65
N GLY A 202 9.15 31.64 2.77
CA GLY A 202 8.76 31.51 1.37
C GLY A 202 7.92 30.25 1.10
N LYS A 203 6.83 30.40 0.32
CA LYS A 203 6.23 29.28 -0.41
C LYS A 203 7.30 28.55 -1.23
N ASN A 204 7.10 27.28 -1.55
CA ASN A 204 7.96 26.58 -2.53
C ASN A 204 8.17 27.46 -3.76
N SER A 205 9.42 27.57 -4.21
CA SER A 205 9.68 28.24 -5.48
C SER A 205 9.07 27.40 -6.61
N SER A 206 8.53 28.04 -7.64
CA SER A 206 8.08 27.35 -8.87
C SER A 206 9.16 26.40 -9.39
N GLU A 207 10.43 26.80 -9.27
CA GLU A 207 11.59 26.01 -9.64
C GLU A 207 11.75 24.72 -8.82
N HIS A 208 11.52 24.75 -7.50
CA HIS A 208 11.58 23.55 -6.67
C HIS A 208 10.49 22.54 -7.07
N ASP A 209 9.27 23.03 -7.28
CA ASP A 209 8.13 22.20 -7.69
C ASP A 209 8.34 21.62 -9.11
N GLU A 210 8.90 22.40 -10.03
CA GLU A 210 9.26 21.95 -11.38
C GLU A 210 10.32 20.84 -11.35
N ILE A 211 11.35 20.97 -10.52
CA ILE A 211 12.38 19.94 -10.35
C ILE A 211 11.78 18.67 -9.71
N ALA A 212 10.89 18.82 -8.72
CA ALA A 212 10.17 17.71 -8.10
C ALA A 212 9.30 16.95 -9.11
N GLN A 213 8.60 17.68 -9.98
CA GLN A 213 7.83 17.09 -11.09
C GLN A 213 8.76 16.35 -12.05
N GLY A 214 9.88 16.95 -12.44
CA GLY A 214 10.87 16.33 -13.32
C GLY A 214 11.43 15.02 -12.75
N LEU A 215 11.67 14.95 -11.43
CA LEU A 215 12.05 13.72 -10.74
C LEU A 215 10.96 12.64 -10.81
N ARG A 216 9.68 13.01 -10.65
CA ARG A 216 8.55 12.07 -10.74
C ARG A 216 8.41 11.48 -12.14
N GLU A 217 8.49 12.32 -13.17
CA GLU A 217 8.43 11.88 -14.58
C GLU A 217 9.62 11.00 -14.94
N GLN A 218 10.81 11.38 -14.50
CA GLN A 218 12.02 10.57 -14.64
C GLN A 218 11.85 9.20 -13.95
N TYR A 219 11.36 9.17 -12.71
CA TYR A 219 11.10 7.92 -11.99
C TYR A 219 10.09 7.03 -12.73
N SER A 220 9.09 7.62 -13.41
CA SER A 220 8.20 6.86 -14.28
C SER A 220 8.92 6.26 -15.50
N ARG A 221 9.89 6.96 -16.10
CA ARG A 221 10.69 6.43 -17.22
C ARG A 221 11.65 5.32 -16.77
N MET A 222 12.20 5.42 -15.56
CA MET A 222 13.07 4.40 -14.97
C MET A 222 12.30 3.15 -14.56
N THR A 223 11.06 3.31 -14.09
CA THR A 223 10.24 2.24 -13.52
C THR A 223 10.32 0.90 -14.28
N PRO A 224 10.16 0.83 -15.62
CA PRO A 224 10.21 -0.43 -16.36
C PRO A 224 11.55 -1.18 -16.30
N TYR A 225 12.63 -0.51 -15.92
CA TYR A 225 13.99 -1.09 -15.81
C TYR A 225 14.27 -1.66 -14.42
N VAL A 226 13.56 -1.19 -13.39
CA VAL A 226 13.87 -1.50 -11.98
C VAL A 226 12.81 -2.37 -11.32
N ARG A 227 11.60 -2.43 -11.89
CA ARG A 227 10.50 -3.22 -11.32
C ARG A 227 9.59 -3.80 -12.39
N ALA A 228 9.01 -4.94 -12.07
CA ALA A 228 7.99 -5.57 -12.89
C ALA A 228 6.72 -4.70 -12.96
N LYS A 229 5.96 -4.83 -14.05
CA LYS A 229 4.63 -4.20 -14.13
C LYS A 229 3.71 -4.80 -13.08
N ASN A 230 3.08 -3.97 -12.25
CA ASN A 230 2.07 -4.40 -11.28
C ASN A 230 0.64 -4.41 -11.88
N LEU A 231 -0.33 -4.89 -11.11
CA LEU A 231 -1.75 -4.96 -11.52
C LEU A 231 -2.35 -3.59 -11.92
N TYR A 232 -2.06 -2.51 -11.18
CA TYR A 232 -2.59 -1.17 -11.47
C TYR A 232 -2.06 -0.60 -12.80
N GLN A 233 -0.81 -0.93 -13.14
CA GLN A 233 -0.23 -0.60 -14.45
C GLN A 233 -0.88 -1.43 -15.56
N ARG A 234 -1.20 -2.70 -15.32
CA ARG A 234 -1.92 -3.56 -16.28
C ARG A 234 -3.37 -3.08 -16.51
N TRP A 235 -4.03 -2.57 -15.47
CA TRP A 235 -5.33 -1.91 -15.59
C TRP A 235 -5.29 -0.56 -16.29
N GLY A 236 -4.11 -0.01 -16.56
CA GLY A 236 -3.95 1.32 -17.17
C GLY A 236 -4.24 2.48 -16.21
N VAL A 237 -4.34 2.23 -14.90
CA VAL A 237 -4.53 3.28 -13.87
C VAL A 237 -3.30 4.18 -13.79
N VAL A 238 -2.11 3.62 -14.06
CA VAL A 238 -0.84 4.34 -14.05
C VAL A 238 -0.27 4.39 -15.47
N HIS A 239 -0.12 5.60 -16.00
CA HIS A 239 0.45 5.84 -17.33
C HIS A 239 1.39 7.04 -17.27
N GLU A 240 2.65 6.86 -17.70
CA GLU A 240 3.66 7.93 -17.79
C GLU A 240 3.81 8.80 -16.53
N GLY A 241 3.65 8.21 -15.33
CA GLY A 241 3.81 8.91 -14.06
C GLY A 241 2.55 9.64 -13.57
N HIS A 242 1.50 9.62 -14.40
CA HIS A 242 0.17 10.08 -14.06
C HIS A 242 -0.68 8.92 -13.55
N VAL A 243 -1.50 9.20 -12.55
CA VAL A 243 -2.46 8.25 -11.97
C VAL A 243 -3.86 8.74 -12.29
N THR A 244 -4.62 7.92 -13.02
CA THR A 244 -6.00 8.23 -13.39
C THR A 244 -6.91 7.12 -12.88
N TRP A 245 -7.68 7.42 -11.85
CA TRP A 245 -8.72 6.53 -11.36
C TRP A 245 -10.04 6.79 -12.09
N THR A 246 -10.62 5.74 -12.66
CA THR A 246 -11.95 5.76 -13.27
C THR A 246 -12.95 5.14 -12.31
N TYR A 247 -14.00 5.89 -11.96
CA TYR A 247 -15.09 5.41 -11.12
C TYR A 247 -16.35 5.35 -11.97
N ASN A 248 -17.02 4.20 -11.99
CA ASN A 248 -18.25 3.99 -12.73
C ASN A 248 -19.43 4.39 -11.83
N VAL A 249 -19.48 5.67 -11.46
CA VAL A 249 -20.49 6.21 -10.54
C VAL A 249 -21.85 6.17 -11.23
N LYS A 250 -22.71 5.25 -10.80
CA LYS A 250 -24.11 5.25 -11.22
C LYS A 250 -24.85 6.35 -10.45
N SER A 251 -25.49 7.26 -11.18
CA SER A 251 -26.44 8.18 -10.57
C SER A 251 -27.57 7.37 -9.93
N LYS A 252 -27.94 7.73 -8.70
CA LYS A 252 -29.15 7.20 -8.06
C LYS A 252 -30.40 7.48 -8.88
#